data_AF-A0AAU1KHJ0-F1
#
_entry.id   AF-A0AAU1KHJ0-F1
#
_cell.length_a   1.000
_cell.length_b   1.000
_cell.length_c   1.000
_cell.angle_alpha   90.00
_cell.angle_beta   90.00
_cell.angle_gamma   90.00
#
_symmetry.space_group_name_H-M   'P 1'
#
loop_
_entity.id
_entity.type
_entity.pdbx_description
1 polymer ?
#
loop_
_entity_poly.entity_id
_entity_poly.type
_entity_poly.pdbx_seq_one_letter_code
_entity_poly.pdbx_strand_id
1 'polypeptide(L)'
;MVTPVSEQTSWEGLTPEEVAAGVAETQKFLLDRKATHRSHVPVRRDFVQLPPRAESRHSLLAQFVQGRDARGLKAYLFIIAITSSDLDGWSTTLNSSVWARAIGATATAEPTGARAAVNKIFDRLQKRRLINYGRVPGTHDIRVTLLREDGRGGEYTRPGRENRDPYLKISRDLWDSRAIDDLGLPGLAMLLVLSCERPGFELPPERTPDWYGWSADTTERGFKELARKGFIEVKKTFKSAPTSPRGYTHSNRYTLLPPHVHRGRNTPQIDATVS
;
A
#
# COMPACT_ATOMS: atom_id res chain seq x y z
N MET A 1 12.15 -22.60 36.81
CA MET A 1 10.72 -22.82 36.51
C MET A 1 10.56 -22.73 35.01
N VAL A 2 10.30 -23.86 34.37
CA VAL A 2 10.18 -23.98 32.91
C VAL A 2 8.73 -23.68 32.55
N THR A 3 8.50 -22.62 31.78
CA THR A 3 7.19 -22.30 31.20
C THR A 3 6.81 -23.43 30.22
N PRO A 4 5.58 -23.96 30.27
CA PRO A 4 5.23 -25.14 29.49
C PRO A 4 5.20 -24.85 27.99
N VAL A 5 5.63 -25.87 27.24
CA VAL A 5 5.49 -26.02 25.79
C VAL A 5 4.04 -25.75 25.40
N SER A 6 3.84 -24.86 24.43
CA SER A 6 2.55 -24.54 23.81
C SER A 6 1.79 -25.83 23.44
N GLU A 7 0.54 -25.92 23.88
CA GLU A 7 -0.43 -26.94 23.44
C GLU A 7 -0.35 -27.12 21.92
N GLN A 8 0.13 -28.28 21.47
CA GLN A 8 -0.10 -28.74 20.11
C GLN A 8 -1.58 -29.07 20.00
N THR A 9 -2.35 -28.22 19.32
CA THR A 9 -3.69 -28.55 18.88
C THR A 9 -3.61 -29.84 18.07
N SER A 10 -4.23 -30.93 18.54
CA SER A 10 -4.31 -32.16 17.77
C SER A 10 -5.07 -31.88 16.48
N TRP A 11 -4.48 -32.24 15.34
CA TRP A 11 -5.09 -32.11 14.01
C TRP A 11 -5.96 -33.32 13.65
N GLU A 12 -6.16 -34.24 14.59
CA GLU A 12 -6.97 -35.45 14.38
C GLU A 12 -8.45 -35.11 14.17
N GLY A 13 -9.03 -35.63 13.09
CA GLY A 13 -10.45 -35.45 12.77
C GLY A 13 -10.81 -34.17 12.02
N LEU A 14 -9.86 -33.26 11.79
CA LEU A 14 -10.08 -32.06 10.99
C LEU A 14 -9.93 -32.36 9.48
N THR A 15 -10.80 -31.75 8.70
CA THR A 15 -10.75 -31.79 7.24
C THR A 15 -9.67 -30.84 6.69
N PRO A 16 -9.14 -31.10 5.48
CA PRO A 16 -8.20 -30.19 4.82
C PRO A 16 -8.71 -28.75 4.72
N GLU A 17 -10.01 -28.55 4.53
CA GLU A 17 -10.66 -27.25 4.44
C GLU A 17 -10.64 -26.50 5.79
N GLU A 18 -10.83 -27.20 6.90
CA GLU A 18 -10.83 -26.63 8.25
C GLU A 18 -9.44 -26.15 8.69
N VAL A 19 -8.38 -26.80 8.19
CA VAL A 19 -6.99 -26.43 8.48
C VAL A 19 -6.35 -25.58 7.38
N ALA A 20 -7.06 -25.32 6.28
CA ALA A 20 -6.51 -24.57 5.16
C ALA A 20 -6.27 -23.10 5.51
N ALA A 21 -5.00 -22.67 5.41
CA ALA A 21 -4.65 -21.28 5.68
C ALA A 21 -5.39 -20.30 4.77
N GLY A 22 -6.06 -19.32 5.38
CA GLY A 22 -6.80 -18.27 4.69
C GLY A 22 -5.91 -17.18 4.08
N VAL A 23 -6.55 -16.15 3.51
CA VAL A 23 -5.87 -14.96 2.96
C VAL A 23 -5.05 -14.25 4.04
N ALA A 24 -5.68 -13.94 5.18
CA ALA A 24 -5.05 -13.19 6.27
C ALA A 24 -3.84 -13.92 6.86
N GLU A 25 -3.99 -15.22 7.13
CA GLU A 25 -2.91 -16.06 7.65
C GLU A 25 -1.76 -16.17 6.65
N THR A 26 -2.06 -16.40 5.37
CA THR A 26 -1.03 -16.45 4.31
C THR A 26 -0.27 -15.11 4.22
N GLN A 27 -0.98 -13.98 4.25
CA GLN A 27 -0.33 -12.66 4.21
C GLN A 27 0.55 -12.41 5.43
N LYS A 28 0.05 -12.72 6.63
CA LYS A 28 0.80 -12.59 7.87
C LYS A 28 2.07 -13.45 7.84
N PHE A 29 1.96 -14.72 7.47
CA PHE A 29 3.09 -15.63 7.36
C PHE A 29 4.17 -15.10 6.39
N LEU A 30 3.76 -14.60 5.22
CA LEU A 30 4.71 -14.07 4.23
C LEU A 30 5.39 -12.79 4.71
N LEU A 31 4.65 -11.87 5.35
CA LEU A 31 5.21 -10.66 5.95
C LEU A 31 6.17 -11.00 7.09
N ASP A 32 5.79 -11.93 7.98
CA ASP A 32 6.63 -12.39 9.08
C ASP A 32 7.89 -13.10 8.59
N ARG A 33 7.86 -13.78 7.44
CA ARG A 33 9.04 -14.47 6.89
C ARG A 33 9.95 -13.55 6.08
N LYS A 34 9.39 -12.61 5.33
CA LYS A 34 10.14 -11.81 4.34
C LYS A 34 10.37 -10.36 4.76
N ALA A 35 9.63 -9.88 5.76
CA ALA A 35 9.69 -8.52 6.28
C ALA A 35 9.70 -8.48 7.83
N THR A 36 10.17 -9.55 8.48
CA THR A 36 10.13 -9.77 9.94
C THR A 36 10.52 -8.55 10.78
N HIS A 37 11.61 -7.89 10.42
CA HIS A 37 12.16 -6.76 11.18
C HIS A 37 11.71 -5.39 10.68
N ARG A 38 10.70 -5.33 9.81
CA ARG A 38 10.26 -4.08 9.17
C ARG A 38 8.90 -3.68 9.70
N SER A 39 8.89 -2.53 10.35
CA SER A 39 7.67 -1.83 10.70
C SER A 39 7.02 -1.12 9.50
N HIS A 40 7.73 -0.98 8.37
CA HIS A 40 7.24 -0.23 7.22
C HIS A 40 7.78 -0.77 5.88
N VAL A 41 7.01 -0.55 4.82
CA VAL A 41 7.34 -0.86 3.43
C VAL A 41 7.74 0.44 2.71
N PRO A 42 8.94 0.52 2.13
CA PRO A 42 9.37 1.69 1.38
C PRO A 42 8.76 1.67 -0.02
N VAL A 43 8.14 2.78 -0.43
CA VAL A 43 7.67 3.00 -1.81
C VAL A 43 8.16 4.36 -2.27
N ARG A 44 8.76 4.46 -3.46
CA ARG A 44 9.25 5.75 -3.98
C ARG A 44 8.12 6.78 -4.10
N ARG A 45 8.42 8.04 -3.80
CA ARG A 45 7.47 9.16 -3.96
C ARG A 45 7.02 9.29 -5.43
N ASP A 46 7.92 8.99 -6.35
CA ASP A 46 7.64 8.98 -7.79
C ASP A 46 6.46 8.07 -8.14
N PHE A 47 6.14 7.02 -7.37
CA PHE A 47 4.95 6.19 -7.60
C PHE A 47 3.64 6.98 -7.45
N VAL A 48 3.61 7.91 -6.49
CA VAL A 48 2.44 8.71 -6.12
C VAL A 48 2.35 9.95 -7.01
N GLN A 49 3.47 10.64 -7.18
CA GLN A 49 3.52 11.91 -7.90
C GLN A 49 4.92 12.16 -8.46
N LEU A 50 4.99 12.54 -9.74
CA LEU A 50 6.23 12.93 -10.38
C LEU A 50 6.71 14.32 -9.92
N PRO A 51 8.01 14.61 -10.00
CA PRO A 51 8.58 15.87 -9.54
C PRO A 51 7.98 17.08 -10.31
N PRO A 52 7.93 18.28 -9.69
CA PRO A 52 7.29 19.46 -10.29
C PRO A 52 7.79 19.91 -11.66
N ARG A 53 9.00 19.46 -12.07
CA ARG A 53 9.60 19.78 -13.37
C ARG A 53 9.19 18.81 -14.50
N ALA A 54 8.44 17.76 -14.19
CA ALA A 54 7.91 16.86 -15.20
C ALA A 54 6.77 17.53 -15.99
N GLU A 55 6.63 17.19 -17.28
CA GLU A 55 5.54 17.70 -18.15
C GLU A 55 4.15 17.43 -17.57
N SER A 56 4.01 16.30 -16.87
CA SER A 56 2.85 15.97 -16.04
C SER A 56 3.34 15.51 -14.67
N ARG A 57 2.62 15.91 -13.62
CA ARG A 57 2.89 15.44 -12.25
C ARG A 57 2.22 14.10 -11.95
N HIS A 58 1.37 13.61 -12.85
CA HIS A 58 0.69 12.34 -12.68
C HIS A 58 1.70 11.21 -12.68
N SER A 59 1.47 10.20 -11.85
CA SER A 59 2.30 9.00 -11.85
C SER A 59 1.45 7.73 -11.85
N LEU A 60 2.07 6.58 -11.63
CA LEU A 60 1.44 5.27 -11.73
C LEU A 60 0.25 5.09 -10.78
N LEU A 61 0.25 5.74 -9.61
CA LEU A 61 -0.94 5.73 -8.74
C LEU A 61 -2.19 6.26 -9.47
N ALA A 62 -2.04 7.27 -10.35
CA ALA A 62 -3.13 7.81 -11.16
C ALA A 62 -3.75 6.73 -12.05
N GLN A 63 -2.92 5.87 -12.64
CA GLN A 63 -3.38 4.79 -13.52
C GLN A 63 -4.21 3.73 -12.77
N PHE A 64 -3.91 3.47 -11.49
CA PHE A 64 -4.75 2.60 -10.67
C PHE A 64 -6.09 3.26 -10.37
N VAL A 65 -6.09 4.54 -9.98
CA VAL A 65 -7.30 5.29 -9.62
C VAL A 65 -8.24 5.43 -10.82
N GLN A 66 -7.73 5.92 -11.96
CA GLN A 66 -8.50 6.07 -13.19
C GLN A 66 -9.00 4.72 -13.73
N GLY A 67 -8.15 3.68 -13.68
CA GLY A 67 -8.50 2.32 -14.08
C GLY A 67 -9.37 1.56 -13.07
N ARG A 68 -9.74 2.18 -11.94
CA ARG A 68 -10.52 1.57 -10.84
C ARG A 68 -9.90 0.25 -10.33
N ASP A 69 -8.59 0.13 -10.40
CA ASP A 69 -7.84 -1.12 -10.17
C ASP A 69 -7.42 -1.29 -8.70
N ALA A 70 -8.41 -1.35 -7.80
CA ALA A 70 -8.18 -1.49 -6.36
C ALA A 70 -7.39 -2.77 -6.02
N ARG A 71 -7.76 -3.89 -6.67
CA ARG A 71 -7.09 -5.18 -6.45
C ARG A 71 -5.64 -5.15 -6.92
N GLY A 72 -5.36 -4.53 -8.07
CA GLY A 72 -4.00 -4.35 -8.57
C GLY A 72 -3.14 -3.51 -7.63
N LEU A 73 -3.69 -2.40 -7.10
CA LEU A 73 -2.96 -1.55 -6.17
C LEU A 73 -2.61 -2.30 -4.88
N LYS A 74 -3.60 -2.96 -4.24
CA LYS A 74 -3.38 -3.73 -3.01
C LYS A 74 -2.38 -4.88 -3.23
N ALA A 75 -2.51 -5.61 -4.34
CA ALA A 75 -1.56 -6.66 -4.70
C ALA A 75 -0.14 -6.12 -4.89
N TYR A 76 0.01 -4.98 -5.57
CA TYR A 76 1.32 -4.35 -5.77
C TYR A 76 1.99 -3.94 -4.46
N LEU A 77 1.25 -3.24 -3.59
CA LEU A 77 1.78 -2.84 -2.28
C LEU A 77 2.21 -4.06 -1.45
N PHE A 78 1.44 -5.15 -1.49
CA PHE A 78 1.79 -6.39 -0.82
C PHE A 78 3.04 -7.06 -1.43
N ILE A 79 3.16 -7.09 -2.77
CA ILE A 79 4.36 -7.61 -3.46
C ILE A 79 5.60 -6.83 -3.03
N ILE A 80 5.54 -5.49 -2.98
CA ILE A 80 6.66 -4.68 -2.49
C ILE A 80 6.98 -5.04 -1.04
N ALA A 81 5.96 -5.21 -0.19
CA ALA A 81 6.13 -5.53 1.22
C ALA A 81 6.97 -6.81 1.43
N ILE A 82 6.67 -7.87 0.68
CA ILE A 82 7.34 -9.17 0.84
C ILE A 82 8.61 -9.34 -0.02
N THR A 83 8.83 -8.46 -1.01
CA THR A 83 9.91 -8.62 -2.00
C THR A 83 11.04 -7.61 -1.84
N SER A 84 10.81 -6.47 -1.19
CA SER A 84 11.80 -5.40 -0.98
C SER A 84 12.91 -5.77 0.03
N SER A 85 13.17 -7.06 0.26
CA SER A 85 14.10 -7.55 1.28
C SER A 85 15.51 -7.92 0.83
N ASP A 86 15.82 -7.80 -0.46
CA ASP A 86 17.12 -8.13 -1.06
C ASP A 86 17.52 -9.62 -0.94
N LEU A 87 16.70 -10.44 -0.28
CA LEU A 87 17.02 -11.84 0.01
C LEU A 87 17.15 -12.73 -1.24
N ASP A 88 16.64 -12.28 -2.40
CA ASP A 88 16.65 -13.01 -3.67
C ASP A 88 16.67 -12.01 -4.85
N GLY A 89 17.55 -10.99 -4.79
CA GLY A 89 17.69 -10.00 -5.87
C GLY A 89 16.39 -9.29 -6.21
N TRP A 90 15.70 -8.78 -5.20
CA TRP A 90 14.38 -8.12 -5.32
C TRP A 90 13.32 -8.99 -6.00
N SER A 91 13.44 -10.32 -5.83
CA SER A 91 12.48 -11.29 -6.33
C SER A 91 11.82 -12.09 -5.20
N THR A 92 10.61 -12.56 -5.46
CA THR A 92 9.90 -13.52 -4.62
C THR A 92 9.34 -14.61 -5.51
N THR A 93 9.68 -15.87 -5.22
CA THR A 93 9.15 -17.04 -5.90
C THR A 93 8.19 -17.77 -4.96
N LEU A 94 6.94 -17.93 -5.39
CA LEU A 94 5.90 -18.67 -4.65
C LEU A 94 5.06 -19.48 -5.61
N ASN A 95 4.46 -20.55 -5.10
CA ASN A 95 3.46 -21.30 -5.84
C ASN A 95 2.28 -20.40 -6.26
N SER A 96 1.75 -20.61 -7.46
CA SER A 96 0.60 -19.84 -7.98
C SER A 96 -0.62 -19.84 -7.06
N SER A 97 -0.85 -20.92 -6.30
CA SER A 97 -1.96 -20.99 -5.33
C SER A 97 -1.67 -20.18 -4.06
N VAL A 98 -0.39 -20.09 -3.66
CA VAL A 98 0.04 -19.22 -2.55
C VAL A 98 -0.09 -17.76 -2.96
N TRP A 99 0.33 -17.40 -4.18
CA TRP A 99 0.08 -16.06 -4.73
C TRP A 99 -1.41 -15.72 -4.75
N ALA A 100 -2.26 -16.66 -5.18
CA ALA A 100 -3.71 -16.46 -5.22
C ALA A 100 -4.30 -16.13 -3.85
N ARG A 101 -3.89 -16.84 -2.79
CA ARG A 101 -4.28 -16.50 -1.42
C ARG A 101 -3.68 -15.18 -0.97
N ALA A 102 -2.39 -14.97 -1.21
CA ALA A 102 -1.65 -13.81 -0.73
C ALA A 102 -2.18 -12.48 -1.29
N ILE A 103 -2.65 -12.45 -2.55
CA ILE A 103 -3.27 -11.24 -3.13
C ILE A 103 -4.79 -11.18 -2.94
N GLY A 104 -5.38 -12.13 -2.19
CA GLY A 104 -6.81 -12.18 -1.87
C GLY A 104 -7.71 -12.68 -2.99
N ALA A 105 -7.17 -13.32 -4.04
CA ALA A 105 -7.98 -13.81 -5.17
C ALA A 105 -8.92 -14.96 -4.77
N THR A 106 -8.53 -15.79 -3.80
CA THR A 106 -9.32 -16.92 -3.31
C THR A 106 -10.55 -16.50 -2.49
N ALA A 107 -10.65 -15.25 -2.05
CA ALA A 107 -11.83 -14.75 -1.34
C ALA A 107 -13.05 -14.55 -2.25
N THR A 108 -12.86 -14.58 -3.58
CA THR A 108 -13.92 -14.25 -4.55
C THR A 108 -14.02 -15.25 -5.71
N ALA A 109 -13.24 -16.32 -5.70
CA ALA A 109 -13.19 -17.29 -6.78
C ALA A 109 -12.66 -18.65 -6.33
N GLU A 110 -13.19 -19.70 -6.96
CA GLU A 110 -12.68 -21.07 -6.88
C GLU A 110 -11.21 -21.17 -7.30
N PRO A 111 -10.46 -22.20 -6.88
CA PRO A 111 -8.99 -22.27 -7.04
C PRO A 111 -8.47 -21.99 -8.45
N THR A 112 -9.09 -22.54 -9.49
CA THR A 112 -8.70 -22.30 -10.88
C THR A 112 -8.94 -20.85 -11.30
N GLY A 113 -10.08 -20.28 -10.92
CA GLY A 113 -10.41 -18.87 -11.15
C GLY A 113 -9.48 -17.92 -10.38
N ALA A 114 -9.12 -18.27 -9.14
CA ALA A 114 -8.20 -17.50 -8.32
C ALA A 114 -6.79 -17.43 -8.95
N ARG A 115 -6.27 -18.54 -9.47
CA ARG A 115 -4.98 -18.56 -10.21
C ARG A 115 -5.04 -17.75 -11.51
N ALA A 116 -6.16 -17.79 -12.23
CA ALA A 116 -6.34 -16.96 -13.42
C ALA A 116 -6.39 -15.46 -13.06
N ALA A 117 -7.01 -15.10 -11.94
CA ALA A 117 -7.04 -13.73 -11.44
C ALA A 117 -5.64 -13.21 -11.07
N VAL A 118 -4.77 -14.06 -10.51
CA VAL A 118 -3.34 -13.74 -10.27
C VAL A 118 -2.66 -13.32 -11.56
N ASN A 119 -2.74 -14.15 -12.61
CA ASN A 119 -2.10 -13.82 -13.89
C ASN A 119 -2.63 -12.49 -14.44
N LYS A 120 -3.96 -12.28 -14.43
CA LYS A 120 -4.54 -11.00 -14.87
C LYS A 120 -4.05 -9.80 -14.08
N ILE A 121 -3.85 -9.94 -12.77
CA ILE A 121 -3.29 -8.87 -11.92
C ILE A 121 -1.82 -8.64 -12.28
N PHE A 122 -1.02 -9.70 -12.37
CA PHE A 122 0.40 -9.61 -12.68
C PHE A 122 0.65 -9.05 -14.08
N ASP A 123 -0.12 -9.47 -15.09
CA ASP A 123 -0.13 -8.88 -16.42
C ASP A 123 -0.34 -7.37 -16.39
N ARG A 124 -1.32 -6.90 -15.60
CA ARG A 124 -1.59 -5.45 -15.47
C ARG A 124 -0.45 -4.73 -14.76
N LEU A 125 0.18 -5.34 -13.75
CA LEU A 125 1.33 -4.75 -13.05
C LEU A 125 2.59 -4.71 -13.94
N GLN A 126 2.83 -5.76 -14.72
CA GLN A 126 3.92 -5.83 -15.69
C GLN A 126 3.72 -4.85 -16.85
N LYS A 127 2.49 -4.70 -17.36
CA LYS A 127 2.16 -3.67 -18.35
C LYS A 127 2.44 -2.25 -17.86
N ARG A 128 2.29 -2.00 -16.55
CA ARG A 128 2.67 -0.74 -15.89
C ARG A 128 4.16 -0.66 -15.54
N ARG A 129 4.95 -1.68 -15.90
CA ARG A 129 6.40 -1.78 -15.64
C ARG A 129 6.76 -1.65 -14.16
N LEU A 130 5.90 -2.21 -13.29
CA LEU A 130 6.11 -2.24 -11.83
C LEU A 130 6.76 -3.55 -11.36
N ILE A 131 6.56 -4.62 -12.12
CA ILE A 131 7.14 -5.94 -11.87
C ILE A 131 7.52 -6.57 -13.20
N ASN A 132 8.46 -7.50 -13.14
CA ASN A 132 8.56 -8.59 -14.11
C ASN A 132 8.10 -9.88 -13.43
N TYR A 133 7.37 -10.73 -14.13
CA TYR A 133 7.05 -12.04 -13.60
C TYR A 133 7.14 -13.14 -14.65
N GLY A 134 7.46 -14.35 -14.19
CA GLY A 134 7.58 -15.52 -15.03
C GLY A 134 7.30 -16.80 -14.24
N ARG A 135 6.87 -17.84 -14.95
CA ARG A 135 6.74 -19.18 -14.37
C ARG A 135 8.10 -19.84 -14.30
N VAL A 136 8.38 -20.52 -13.21
CA VAL A 136 9.58 -21.36 -13.09
C VAL A 136 9.33 -22.66 -13.87
N PRO A 137 10.16 -23.01 -14.87
CA PRO A 137 9.97 -24.20 -15.70
C PRO A 137 9.80 -25.48 -14.87
N GLY A 138 8.84 -26.33 -15.26
CA GLY A 138 8.57 -27.59 -14.56
C GLY A 138 7.86 -27.48 -13.21
N THR A 139 7.44 -26.27 -12.80
CA THR A 139 6.75 -26.07 -11.52
C THR A 139 5.47 -25.24 -11.68
N HIS A 140 4.68 -25.16 -10.60
CA HIS A 140 3.55 -24.22 -10.50
C HIS A 140 3.95 -22.88 -9.87
N ASP A 141 5.25 -22.61 -9.77
CA ASP A 141 5.76 -21.43 -9.10
C ASP A 141 5.89 -20.25 -10.06
N ILE A 142 5.63 -19.06 -9.52
CA ILE A 142 5.74 -17.79 -10.21
C ILE A 142 6.78 -16.97 -9.47
N ARG A 143 7.84 -16.60 -10.19
CA ARG A 143 8.84 -15.62 -9.75
C ARG A 143 8.36 -14.23 -10.12
N VAL A 144 8.27 -13.35 -9.14
CA VAL A 144 7.95 -11.93 -9.32
C VAL A 144 9.17 -11.11 -8.90
N THR A 145 9.64 -10.23 -9.77
CA THR A 145 10.78 -9.33 -9.56
C THR A 145 10.30 -7.89 -9.58
N LEU A 146 10.70 -7.08 -8.61
CA LEU A 146 10.34 -5.65 -8.57
C LEU A 146 11.06 -4.87 -9.67
N LEU A 147 10.37 -3.88 -10.23
CA LEU A 147 10.95 -2.83 -11.05
C LEU A 147 10.83 -1.48 -10.34
N ARG A 148 11.59 -0.48 -10.80
CA ARG A 148 11.48 0.90 -10.30
C ARG A 148 10.05 1.42 -10.48
N GLU A 149 9.53 2.07 -9.45
CA GLU A 149 8.11 2.46 -9.35
C GLU A 149 7.71 3.69 -10.19
N ASP A 150 8.60 4.17 -11.07
CA ASP A 150 8.36 5.33 -11.95
C ASP A 150 7.74 4.94 -13.30
N GLY A 151 7.52 3.64 -13.54
CA GLY A 151 6.91 3.12 -14.76
C GLY A 151 7.82 3.11 -15.97
N ARG A 152 9.14 3.35 -15.80
CA ARG A 152 10.10 3.28 -16.91
C ARG A 152 10.65 1.87 -17.12
N GLY A 153 10.49 0.99 -16.14
CA GLY A 153 10.97 -0.39 -16.18
C GLY A 153 12.44 -0.55 -15.81
N GLY A 154 13.03 0.44 -15.14
CA GLY A 154 14.39 0.34 -14.60
C GLY A 154 14.48 -0.68 -13.46
N GLU A 155 15.70 -1.10 -13.14
CA GLU A 155 15.95 -2.03 -12.05
C GLU A 155 15.51 -1.45 -10.69
N TYR A 156 14.95 -2.31 -9.86
CA TYR A 156 14.63 -1.93 -8.49
C TYR A 156 15.90 -1.88 -7.65
N THR A 157 16.06 -0.78 -6.92
CA THR A 157 16.99 -0.65 -5.79
C THR A 157 16.20 -0.16 -4.58
N ARG A 158 16.66 -0.41 -3.35
CA ARG A 158 15.89 -0.03 -2.17
C ARG A 158 15.96 1.48 -1.95
N PRO A 159 14.82 2.19 -1.87
CA PRO A 159 14.84 3.62 -1.60
C PRO A 159 15.49 3.95 -0.26
N GLY A 160 16.38 4.95 -0.25
CA GLY A 160 17.07 5.42 0.95
C GLY A 160 18.21 4.54 1.47
N ARG A 161 18.53 3.41 0.80
CA ARG A 161 19.73 2.61 1.10
C ARG A 161 20.81 2.85 0.03
N GLU A 162 20.62 2.30 -1.16
CA GLU A 162 21.60 2.43 -2.26
C GLU A 162 21.43 3.74 -3.05
N ASN A 163 20.24 4.35 -3.01
CA ASN A 163 19.92 5.61 -3.68
C ASN A 163 19.39 6.65 -2.68
N ARG A 164 19.39 7.93 -3.10
CA ARG A 164 18.83 9.06 -2.33
C ARG A 164 17.40 9.40 -2.73
N ASP A 165 16.67 8.46 -3.34
CA ASP A 165 15.32 8.73 -3.81
C ASP A 165 14.38 9.00 -2.63
N PRO A 166 13.50 10.01 -2.71
CA PRO A 166 12.48 10.23 -1.71
C PRO A 166 11.47 9.07 -1.74
N TYR A 167 11.07 8.60 -0.55
CA TYR A 167 10.14 7.48 -0.41
C TYR A 167 9.17 7.72 0.75
N LEU A 168 7.97 7.16 0.62
CA LEU A 168 7.01 7.05 1.70
C LEU A 168 7.22 5.74 2.47
N LYS A 169 6.85 5.76 3.75
CA LYS A 169 6.87 4.60 4.63
C LYS A 169 5.43 4.14 4.84
N ILE A 170 5.05 3.05 4.19
CA ILE A 170 3.74 2.45 4.41
C ILE A 170 3.83 1.57 5.65
N SER A 171 3.06 1.88 6.69
CA SER A 171 3.09 1.11 7.94
C SER A 171 2.67 -0.34 7.70
N ARG A 172 3.43 -1.28 8.27
CA ARG A 172 3.11 -2.70 8.27
C ARG A 172 1.75 -2.98 8.94
N ASP A 173 1.37 -2.12 9.87
CA ASP A 173 0.10 -2.19 10.58
C ASP A 173 -1.11 -2.20 9.64
N LEU A 174 -1.00 -1.63 8.43
CA LEU A 174 -2.08 -1.71 7.44
C LEU A 174 -2.48 -3.14 7.07
N TRP A 175 -1.54 -4.09 7.13
CA TRP A 175 -1.80 -5.50 6.88
C TRP A 175 -2.14 -6.24 8.17
N ASP A 176 -1.40 -5.97 9.25
CA ASP A 176 -1.60 -6.66 10.54
C ASP A 176 -3.02 -6.37 11.11
N SER A 177 -3.52 -5.14 10.98
CA SER A 177 -4.88 -4.74 11.38
C SER A 177 -5.96 -4.99 10.30
N ARG A 178 -5.58 -5.50 9.13
CA ARG A 178 -6.45 -5.68 7.95
C ARG A 178 -7.02 -4.37 7.36
N ALA A 179 -6.59 -3.21 7.85
CA ALA A 179 -6.99 -1.88 7.36
C ALA A 179 -6.89 -1.71 5.83
N ILE A 180 -5.87 -2.31 5.20
CA ILE A 180 -5.67 -2.24 3.75
C ILE A 180 -6.82 -2.87 2.95
N ASP A 181 -7.49 -3.89 3.50
CA ASP A 181 -8.59 -4.58 2.84
C ASP A 181 -9.89 -3.77 2.95
N ASP A 182 -10.06 -3.10 4.08
CA ASP A 182 -11.24 -2.30 4.39
C ASP A 182 -11.26 -0.94 3.70
N LEU A 183 -10.11 -0.44 3.24
CA LEU A 183 -10.00 0.80 2.49
C LEU A 183 -10.41 0.61 1.03
N GLY A 184 -11.31 1.46 0.56
CA GLY A 184 -11.59 1.67 -0.85
C GLY A 184 -10.39 2.26 -1.58
N LEU A 185 -10.42 2.20 -2.91
CA LEU A 185 -9.36 2.76 -3.76
C LEU A 185 -9.14 4.27 -3.52
N PRO A 186 -10.18 5.12 -3.39
CA PRO A 186 -10.00 6.53 -3.06
C PRO A 186 -9.30 6.74 -1.70
N GLY A 187 -9.75 6.03 -0.65
CA GLY A 187 -9.14 6.11 0.67
C GLY A 187 -7.68 5.67 0.66
N LEU A 188 -7.37 4.54 0.01
CA LEU A 188 -6.01 4.05 -0.11
C LEU A 188 -5.11 5.01 -0.90
N ALA A 189 -5.61 5.60 -2.00
CA ALA A 189 -4.86 6.60 -2.76
C ALA A 189 -4.53 7.84 -1.90
N MET A 190 -5.51 8.37 -1.15
CA MET A 190 -5.29 9.50 -0.26
C MET A 190 -4.34 9.16 0.90
N LEU A 191 -4.36 7.93 1.40
CA LEU A 191 -3.41 7.48 2.41
C LEU A 191 -1.98 7.52 1.88
N LEU A 192 -1.76 7.07 0.64
CA LEU A 192 -0.43 7.11 0.00
C LEU A 192 0.03 8.54 -0.26
N VAL A 193 -0.89 9.43 -0.67
CA VAL A 193 -0.62 10.88 -0.80
C VAL A 193 -0.16 11.46 0.53
N LEU A 194 -0.94 11.30 1.59
CA LEU A 194 -0.57 11.86 2.89
C LEU A 194 0.70 11.22 3.47
N SER A 195 0.99 9.97 3.12
CA SER A 195 2.24 9.30 3.53
C SER A 195 3.49 9.93 2.90
N CYS A 196 3.34 10.71 1.82
CA CYS A 196 4.39 11.48 1.16
C CYS A 196 4.56 12.89 1.74
N GLU A 197 3.58 13.38 2.49
CA GLU A 197 3.48 14.79 2.87
C GLU A 197 3.71 14.99 4.37
N ARG A 198 3.97 16.24 4.77
CA ARG A 198 4.14 16.60 6.17
C ARG A 198 2.77 16.67 6.89
N PRO A 199 2.72 16.44 8.21
CA PRO A 199 1.51 16.66 9.00
C PRO A 199 0.91 18.06 8.76
N GLY A 200 -0.42 18.13 8.67
CA GLY A 200 -1.13 19.37 8.36
C GLY A 200 -1.03 19.80 6.89
N PHE A 201 -0.81 18.85 5.98
CA PHE A 201 -0.75 19.08 4.54
C PHE A 201 -2.07 19.65 4.03
N GLU A 202 -1.97 20.74 3.27
CA GLU A 202 -3.12 21.39 2.65
C GLU A 202 -3.29 20.86 1.23
N LEU A 203 -4.42 20.21 0.96
CA LEU A 203 -4.75 19.72 -0.39
C LEU A 203 -6.12 20.26 -0.84
N PRO A 204 -6.14 21.36 -1.61
CA PRO A 204 -7.34 21.81 -2.29
C PRO A 204 -7.78 20.76 -3.33
N PRO A 205 -9.03 20.25 -3.28
CA PRO A 205 -9.51 19.25 -4.23
C PRO A 205 -9.38 19.67 -5.70
N GLU A 206 -9.45 20.97 -5.98
CA GLU A 206 -9.38 21.53 -7.34
C GLU A 206 -7.99 21.33 -7.97
N ARG A 207 -6.94 21.13 -7.15
CA ARG A 207 -5.58 20.88 -7.64
C ARG A 207 -5.31 19.41 -7.91
N THR A 208 -6.15 18.49 -7.44
CA THR A 208 -5.86 17.05 -7.58
C THR A 208 -5.89 16.51 -9.01
N PRO A 209 -6.74 17.04 -9.93
CA PRO A 209 -6.65 16.68 -11.33
C PRO A 209 -5.25 16.92 -11.89
N ASP A 210 -4.69 18.11 -11.71
CA ASP A 210 -3.37 18.48 -12.26
C ASP A 210 -2.20 17.79 -11.54
N TRP A 211 -2.34 17.56 -10.24
CA TRP A 211 -1.25 17.06 -9.40
C TRP A 211 -1.15 15.55 -9.40
N TYR A 212 -2.28 14.86 -9.52
CA TYR A 212 -2.36 13.42 -9.30
C TYR A 212 -3.18 12.69 -10.37
N GLY A 213 -3.86 13.40 -11.27
CA GLY A 213 -4.57 12.79 -12.39
C GLY A 213 -5.94 12.20 -12.05
N TRP A 214 -6.55 12.56 -10.92
CA TRP A 214 -7.92 12.15 -10.60
C TRP A 214 -8.79 13.31 -10.10
N SER A 215 -10.11 13.12 -10.19
CA SER A 215 -11.09 14.16 -9.90
C SER A 215 -11.07 14.62 -8.44
N ALA A 216 -11.51 15.85 -8.21
CA ALA A 216 -11.78 16.39 -6.89
C ALA A 216 -12.73 15.48 -6.08
N ASP A 217 -13.78 14.93 -6.71
CA ASP A 217 -14.70 13.98 -6.07
C ASP A 217 -13.98 12.73 -5.52
N THR A 218 -12.99 12.19 -6.26
CA THR A 218 -12.22 11.04 -5.78
C THR A 218 -11.41 11.40 -4.53
N THR A 219 -10.81 12.59 -4.52
CA THR A 219 -10.09 13.13 -3.35
C THR A 219 -11.01 13.29 -2.15
N GLU A 220 -12.18 13.91 -2.34
CA GLU A 220 -13.15 14.15 -1.27
C GLU A 220 -13.67 12.84 -0.68
N ARG A 221 -14.05 11.87 -1.52
CA ARG A 221 -14.46 10.54 -1.06
C ARG A 221 -13.35 9.83 -0.30
N GLY A 222 -12.10 9.93 -0.77
CA GLY A 222 -10.95 9.34 -0.10
C GLY A 222 -10.70 9.93 1.28
N PHE A 223 -10.66 11.26 1.42
CA PHE A 223 -10.47 11.89 2.72
C PHE A 223 -11.66 11.67 3.67
N LYS A 224 -12.90 11.67 3.15
CA LYS A 224 -14.08 11.34 3.96
C LYS A 224 -14.00 9.91 4.49
N GLU A 225 -13.56 8.96 3.67
CA GLU A 225 -13.36 7.58 4.08
C GLU A 225 -12.29 7.45 5.17
N LEU A 226 -11.13 8.08 4.97
CA LEU A 226 -10.03 8.06 5.93
C LEU A 226 -10.42 8.69 7.27
N ALA A 227 -11.13 9.84 7.25
CA ALA A 227 -11.59 10.51 8.46
C ALA A 227 -12.61 9.65 9.21
N ARG A 228 -13.59 9.08 8.50
CA ARG A 228 -14.61 8.19 9.08
C ARG A 228 -13.99 6.96 9.74
N LYS A 229 -12.93 6.40 9.15
CA LYS A 229 -12.23 5.22 9.67
C LYS A 229 -11.11 5.56 10.67
N GLY A 230 -10.95 6.84 11.05
CA GLY A 230 -9.97 7.25 12.07
C GLY A 230 -8.51 7.26 11.62
N PHE A 231 -8.22 7.25 10.31
CA PHE A 231 -6.84 7.32 9.82
C PHE A 231 -6.25 8.73 9.84
N ILE A 232 -7.11 9.76 9.82
CA ILE A 232 -6.69 11.15 9.70
C ILE A 232 -7.45 12.08 10.64
N GLU A 233 -6.77 13.14 11.06
CA GLU A 233 -7.38 14.36 11.59
C GLU A 233 -7.55 15.38 10.45
N VAL A 234 -8.70 16.06 10.42
CA VAL A 234 -9.01 17.13 9.44
C VAL A 234 -9.24 18.44 10.17
N LYS A 235 -8.39 19.45 9.92
CA LYS A 235 -8.55 20.81 10.44
C LYS A 235 -8.97 21.77 9.34
N LYS A 236 -10.12 22.43 9.52
CA LYS A 236 -10.55 23.51 8.63
C LYS A 236 -9.76 24.77 8.93
N THR A 237 -9.17 25.37 7.91
CA THR A 237 -8.52 26.68 7.99
C THR A 237 -9.27 27.66 7.12
N PHE A 238 -9.60 28.83 7.65
CA PHE A 238 -10.29 29.88 6.91
C PHE A 238 -9.29 30.91 6.43
N LYS A 239 -9.47 31.39 5.19
CA LYS A 239 -8.65 32.44 4.58
C LYS A 239 -9.58 33.53 4.05
N SER A 240 -9.21 34.79 4.23
CA SER A 240 -9.94 35.91 3.64
C SER A 240 -9.95 35.77 2.12
N ALA A 241 -11.12 35.94 1.51
CA ALA A 241 -11.32 35.87 0.08
C ALA A 241 -12.36 36.93 -0.31
N PRO A 242 -11.94 38.18 -0.54
CA PRO A 242 -12.85 39.30 -0.79
C PRO A 242 -13.75 39.10 -2.01
N THR A 243 -13.34 38.28 -2.97
CA THR A 243 -14.08 37.94 -4.19
C THR A 243 -15.03 36.74 -4.02
N SER A 244 -15.02 36.07 -2.87
CA SER A 244 -16.00 35.04 -2.52
C SER A 244 -17.30 35.71 -2.05
N PRO A 245 -18.49 35.20 -2.41
CA PRO A 245 -19.77 35.71 -1.90
C PRO A 245 -19.86 35.77 -0.37
N ARG A 246 -19.05 34.98 0.34
CA ARG A 246 -19.00 34.95 1.81
C ARG A 246 -17.89 35.83 2.42
N GLY A 247 -17.02 36.43 1.60
CA GLY A 247 -15.84 37.18 2.04
C GLY A 247 -14.69 36.31 2.57
N TYR A 248 -14.86 34.99 2.59
CA TYR A 248 -13.84 34.02 2.99
C TYR A 248 -13.93 32.72 2.17
N THR A 249 -12.83 31.98 2.17
CA THR A 249 -12.75 30.58 1.71
C THR A 249 -12.23 29.71 2.84
N HIS A 250 -12.35 28.39 2.71
CA HIS A 250 -11.75 27.45 3.63
C HIS A 250 -10.91 26.42 2.88
N SER A 251 -9.89 25.91 3.56
CA SER A 251 -9.05 24.83 3.08
C SER A 251 -8.81 23.84 4.21
N ASN A 252 -8.80 22.56 3.87
CA ASN A 252 -8.60 21.49 4.83
C ASN A 252 -7.12 21.16 4.96
N ARG A 253 -6.66 21.05 6.20
CA ARG A 253 -5.36 20.49 6.56
C ARG A 253 -5.55 19.08 7.07
N TYR A 254 -4.79 18.16 6.51
CA TYR A 254 -4.89 16.73 6.77
C TYR A 254 -3.65 16.23 7.49
N THR A 255 -3.86 15.44 8.54
CA THR A 255 -2.77 14.82 9.31
C THR A 255 -3.07 13.33 9.47
N LEU A 256 -2.14 12.46 9.05
CA LEU A 256 -2.22 11.03 9.36
C LEU A 256 -2.05 10.80 10.87
N LEU A 257 -2.83 9.88 11.43
CA LEU A 257 -2.75 9.49 12.83
C LEU A 257 -1.86 8.24 13.00
N PRO A 258 -1.22 8.05 14.17
CA PRO A 258 -0.51 6.81 14.48
C PRO A 258 -1.42 5.58 14.35
N PRO A 259 -0.89 4.40 13.95
CA PRO A 259 0.51 4.09 13.63
C PRO A 259 0.91 4.42 12.17
N HIS A 260 0.06 5.11 11.41
CA HIS A 260 0.24 5.37 9.98
C HIS A 260 0.99 6.69 9.69
N VAL A 261 1.47 7.38 10.72
CA VAL A 261 2.24 8.62 10.59
C VAL A 261 3.56 8.41 9.84
N HIS A 262 3.87 9.36 8.97
CA HIS A 262 5.23 9.55 8.48
C HIS A 262 6.14 9.92 9.66
N ARG A 263 6.92 8.97 10.20
CA ARG A 263 8.06 9.30 11.09
C ARG A 263 9.14 10.00 10.26
N GLY A 264 8.96 11.31 10.10
CA GLY A 264 10.01 12.24 9.70
C GLY A 264 11.08 12.31 10.79
N ARG A 265 12.28 12.76 10.42
CA ARG A 265 13.50 12.74 11.25
C ARG A 265 13.46 13.57 12.55
N ASN A 266 12.32 14.12 12.97
CA ASN A 266 12.13 14.81 14.24
C ASN A 266 10.63 14.83 14.58
N THR A 267 10.20 13.92 15.46
CA THR A 267 9.00 14.15 16.28
C THR A 267 9.47 14.00 17.72
N PRO A 268 9.29 15.01 18.59
CA PRO A 268 9.57 14.85 20.01
C PRO A 268 8.77 13.66 20.54
N GLN A 269 9.45 12.82 21.31
CA GLN A 269 8.84 11.75 22.06
C GLN A 269 7.74 12.37 22.94
N ILE A 270 6.49 12.08 22.61
CA ILE A 270 5.39 12.42 23.50
C ILE A 270 5.46 11.37 24.59
N ASP A 271 6.18 11.70 25.66
CA ASP A 271 6.26 10.88 26.85
C ASP A 271 4.84 10.73 27.41
N ALA A 272 4.31 9.52 27.31
CA ALA A 272 3.15 9.09 28.07
C ALA A 272 3.58 9.03 29.54
N THR A 273 3.54 10.18 30.21
CA THR A 273 3.54 10.23 31.68
C THR A 273 2.09 10.36 32.09
N VAL A 274 1.48 9.22 32.40
CA VAL A 274 0.21 9.18 33.12
C VAL A 274 0.54 9.31 34.60
N SER A 275 0.00 10.36 35.22
CA SER A 275 -0.16 10.46 36.68
C SER A 275 -1.36 9.63 37.13
#